data_AF-A0A7C0UWE4-F1
#
_entry.id   AF-A0A7C0UWE4-F1
#
_cell.length_a   1.000
_cell.length_b   1.000
_cell.length_c   1.000
_cell.angle_alpha   90.00
_cell.angle_beta   90.00
_cell.angle_gamma   90.00
#
_symmetry.space_group_name_H-M   'P 1'
#
loop_
_entity.id
_entity.type
_entity.pdbx_description
1 polymer ?
#
loop_
_entity_poly.entity_id
_entity_poly.type
_entity_poly.pdbx_seq_one_letter_code
_entity_poly.pdbx_strand_id
1 'polypeptide(L)'
;MAPIPGTERTFKIKGSVGFPTVVYLKLLSLLKDKYHYEIKKYKDWLEVNPLSTRYQDIISRKQVIEQSVGRILSNISEMRKDIELIKHDLRKFEQVLNHFKENKLDALKSDFVDFVDRETPNSMLKLASSGRFPTLVIDFFKIQKEEDIDKLNVSNSEKSLLKTKWMLFQEWLQMYSKAVEERVKMLKEELTNRQMAIENYKKTVEPYLKAIHKIKVTAPSSEDYVGLDDPTMVESYDTVVAGVELWCWKPVSVETAYTYIKEKYSFYSFLDIKIKKKTIVLKNSAKEQLEIKMAAYLKTGKDIEELKKKLREKEELLWKEIKEFKGEFEEEKKEEVKGLRVIEKVKKKIKNVVGVGEKEEKKPATFEALEKAVRSIIGAPIEGEFFLPKGMKGKLEKKIYNEFISLYDDIKDLFGGLKFKRHWYE
;
A
#
# COMPACT_ATOMS: atom_id res chain seq x y z
N MET A 1 -31.32 -6.44 4.83
CA MET A 1 -32.20 -7.11 3.84
C MET A 1 -32.40 -8.54 4.27
N ALA A 2 -33.63 -9.03 4.24
CA ALA A 2 -33.92 -10.43 4.51
C ALA A 2 -33.47 -11.30 3.32
N PRO A 3 -33.00 -12.53 3.56
CA PRO A 3 -32.75 -13.50 2.49
C PRO A 3 -34.04 -13.87 1.78
N ILE A 4 -33.91 -14.41 0.57
CA ILE A 4 -35.07 -14.95 -0.15
C ILE A 4 -35.67 -16.08 0.71
N PRO A 5 -36.98 -16.05 1.03
CA PRO A 5 -37.59 -17.07 1.88
C PRO A 5 -37.26 -18.49 1.40
N GLY A 6 -36.81 -19.35 2.32
CA GLY A 6 -36.43 -20.74 2.03
C GLY A 6 -35.03 -20.94 1.43
N THR A 7 -34.24 -19.88 1.27
CA THR A 7 -32.84 -19.96 0.79
C THR A 7 -31.79 -19.91 1.89
N GLU A 8 -32.19 -20.04 3.17
CA GLU A 8 -31.25 -20.24 4.27
C GLU A 8 -31.09 -21.73 4.57
N ARG A 9 -29.85 -22.22 4.53
CA ARG A 9 -29.53 -23.62 4.82
C ARG A 9 -28.26 -23.73 5.64
N THR A 10 -28.23 -24.70 6.54
CA THR A 10 -27.06 -25.03 7.35
C THR A 10 -26.71 -26.51 7.19
N PHE A 11 -25.46 -26.82 6.87
CA PHE A 11 -24.90 -28.17 6.90
C PHE A 11 -24.00 -28.31 8.12
N LYS A 12 -24.15 -29.41 8.86
CA LYS A 12 -23.23 -29.79 9.94
C LYS A 12 -22.69 -31.18 9.65
N ILE A 13 -21.36 -31.29 9.54
CA ILE A 13 -20.68 -32.51 9.13
C ILE A 13 -19.54 -32.78 10.10
N LYS A 14 -19.34 -34.05 10.46
CA LYS A 14 -18.21 -34.50 11.27
C LYS A 14 -17.36 -35.45 10.44
N GLY A 15 -16.03 -35.32 10.53
CA GLY A 15 -15.10 -36.11 9.75
C GLY A 15 -13.72 -36.25 10.40
N SER A 16 -12.83 -36.97 9.72
CA SER A 16 -11.43 -37.08 10.07
C SER A 16 -10.66 -35.78 9.79
N VAL A 17 -9.44 -35.69 10.30
CA VAL A 17 -8.56 -34.54 10.08
C VAL A 17 -8.35 -34.30 8.58
N GLY A 18 -8.51 -33.04 8.15
CA GLY A 18 -8.28 -32.62 6.77
C GLY A 18 -9.51 -32.69 5.87
N PHE A 19 -10.55 -33.42 6.27
CA PHE A 19 -11.82 -33.50 5.55
C PHE A 19 -12.46 -32.11 5.26
N PRO A 20 -12.55 -31.17 6.24
CA PRO A 20 -13.07 -29.82 6.02
C PRO A 20 -12.38 -29.05 4.89
N THR A 21 -11.07 -29.23 4.71
CA THR A 21 -10.30 -28.56 3.66
C THR A 21 -10.69 -29.09 2.28
N VAL A 22 -10.84 -30.41 2.15
CA VAL A 22 -11.27 -31.05 0.90
C VAL A 22 -12.67 -30.57 0.50
N VAL A 23 -13.59 -30.50 1.46
CA VAL A 23 -14.93 -29.95 1.25
C VAL A 23 -14.88 -28.51 0.78
N TYR A 24 -14.09 -27.67 1.46
CA TYR A 24 -13.94 -26.26 1.11
C TYR A 24 -13.46 -26.07 -0.33
N LEU A 25 -12.41 -26.81 -0.74
CA LEU A 25 -11.87 -26.72 -2.09
C LEU A 25 -12.87 -27.19 -3.15
N LYS A 26 -13.60 -28.28 -2.89
CA LYS A 26 -14.63 -28.79 -3.78
C LYS A 26 -15.84 -27.85 -3.90
N LEU A 27 -16.20 -27.17 -2.81
CA LEU A 27 -17.24 -26.14 -2.83
C LEU A 27 -16.81 -24.96 -3.72
N LEU A 28 -15.56 -24.52 -3.62
CA LEU A 28 -15.03 -23.45 -4.46
C LEU A 28 -15.03 -23.83 -5.95
N SER A 29 -14.60 -25.04 -6.30
CA SER A 29 -14.64 -25.51 -7.69
C SER A 29 -16.08 -25.59 -8.20
N LEU A 30 -17.02 -26.07 -7.38
CA LEU A 30 -18.42 -26.18 -7.78
C LEU A 30 -19.06 -24.81 -8.02
N LEU A 31 -18.82 -23.83 -7.13
CA LEU A 31 -19.33 -22.46 -7.29
C LEU A 31 -18.74 -21.78 -8.53
N LYS A 32 -17.47 -22.01 -8.86
CA LYS A 32 -16.77 -21.36 -9.97
C LYS A 32 -17.02 -22.07 -11.31
N ASP A 33 -16.86 -23.38 -11.35
CA ASP A 33 -16.80 -24.16 -12.58
C ASP A 33 -18.19 -24.59 -13.06
N LYS A 34 -19.09 -24.98 -12.15
CA LYS A 34 -20.45 -25.41 -12.49
C LYS A 34 -21.45 -24.25 -12.51
N TYR A 35 -21.36 -23.36 -11.53
CA TYR A 35 -22.33 -22.29 -11.36
C TYR A 35 -21.84 -20.89 -11.78
N HIS A 36 -20.56 -20.72 -12.09
CA HIS A 36 -19.97 -19.47 -12.60
C HIS A 36 -20.18 -18.24 -11.69
N TYR A 37 -20.10 -18.43 -10.38
CA TYR A 37 -20.07 -17.33 -9.42
C TYR A 37 -18.70 -16.64 -9.38
N GLU A 38 -18.68 -15.32 -9.29
CA GLU A 38 -17.51 -14.56 -8.87
C GLU A 38 -17.39 -14.67 -7.35
N ILE A 39 -16.30 -15.28 -6.85
CA ILE A 39 -16.10 -15.58 -5.42
C ILE A 39 -15.07 -14.61 -4.85
N LYS A 40 -15.42 -13.91 -3.76
CA LYS A 40 -14.49 -13.12 -2.96
C LYS A 40 -14.53 -13.55 -1.50
N LYS A 41 -13.35 -13.65 -0.89
CA LYS A 41 -13.20 -13.90 0.55
C LYS A 41 -13.41 -12.57 1.29
N TYR A 42 -14.36 -12.52 2.21
CA TYR A 42 -14.69 -11.30 2.95
C TYR A 42 -14.09 -11.27 4.37
N LYS A 43 -14.22 -12.37 5.13
CA LYS A 43 -13.68 -12.49 6.49
C LYS A 43 -12.93 -13.83 6.63
N ASP A 44 -11.79 -13.79 7.30
CA ASP A 44 -11.01 -14.94 7.75
C ASP A 44 -10.79 -14.75 9.24
N TRP A 45 -11.15 -15.73 10.06
CA TRP A 45 -10.91 -15.63 11.50
C TRP A 45 -10.48 -16.97 12.08
N LEU A 46 -9.68 -16.90 13.13
CA LEU A 46 -9.13 -18.05 13.82
C LEU A 46 -9.24 -17.81 15.32
N GLU A 47 -10.12 -18.57 15.96
CA GLU A 47 -10.31 -18.58 17.40
C GLU A 47 -9.65 -19.83 17.98
N VAL A 48 -8.87 -19.63 19.03
CA VAL A 48 -8.13 -20.70 19.70
C VAL A 48 -8.34 -20.51 21.18
N ASN A 49 -8.59 -21.60 21.90
CA ASN A 49 -8.73 -21.55 23.35
C ASN A 49 -7.41 -21.06 23.99
N PRO A 50 -7.39 -19.98 24.80
CA PRO A 50 -6.18 -19.46 25.46
C PRO A 50 -5.39 -20.48 26.30
N LEU A 51 -6.07 -21.49 26.84
CA LEU A 51 -5.47 -22.53 27.68
C LEU A 51 -4.90 -23.71 26.88
N SER A 52 -5.09 -23.72 25.55
CA SER A 52 -4.60 -24.80 24.68
C SER A 52 -3.10 -24.67 24.35
N THR A 53 -2.43 -25.80 24.10
CA THR A 53 -1.03 -25.80 23.62
C THR A 53 -0.93 -25.12 22.27
N ARG A 54 -1.95 -25.31 21.41
CA ARG A 54 -2.05 -24.67 20.09
C ARG A 54 -2.11 -23.15 20.14
N TYR A 55 -2.66 -22.58 21.21
CA TYR A 55 -2.66 -21.13 21.41
C TYR A 55 -1.24 -20.60 21.59
N GLN A 56 -0.43 -21.27 22.42
CA GLN A 56 0.98 -20.92 22.62
C GLN A 56 1.78 -21.03 21.31
N ASP A 57 1.52 -22.06 20.51
CA ASP A 57 2.14 -22.21 19.18
C ASP A 57 1.74 -21.09 18.20
N ILE A 58 0.46 -20.66 18.22
CA ILE A 58 -0.03 -19.62 17.33
C ILE A 58 0.46 -18.24 17.78
N ILE A 59 0.48 -17.97 19.08
CA ILE A 59 1.06 -16.73 19.62
C ILE A 59 2.54 -16.65 19.37
N SER A 60 3.31 -17.71 19.65
CA SER A 60 4.75 -17.71 19.39
C SER A 60 5.06 -17.48 17.91
N ARG A 61 4.31 -18.12 16.99
CA ARG A 61 4.41 -17.84 15.54
C ARG A 61 4.06 -16.39 15.21
N LYS A 62 2.98 -15.85 15.79
CA LYS A 62 2.60 -14.44 15.60
C LYS A 62 3.72 -13.49 16.06
N GLN A 63 4.28 -13.71 17.24
CA GLN A 63 5.39 -12.93 17.79
C GLN A 63 6.64 -13.01 16.91
N VAL A 64 6.98 -14.20 16.41
CA VAL A 64 8.13 -14.37 15.47
C VAL A 64 7.89 -13.58 14.19
N ILE A 65 6.66 -13.57 13.66
CA ILE A 65 6.32 -12.78 12.47
C ILE A 65 6.39 -11.28 12.80
N GLU A 66 5.85 -10.83 13.94
CA GLU A 66 5.91 -9.44 14.40
C GLU A 66 7.36 -8.95 14.59
N GLN A 67 8.22 -9.75 15.23
CA GLN A 67 9.65 -9.44 15.36
C GLN A 67 10.36 -9.37 14.01
N SER A 68 9.99 -10.24 13.08
CA SER A 68 10.57 -10.25 11.74
C SER A 68 10.14 -9.03 10.94
N VAL A 69 8.87 -8.64 11.04
CA VAL A 69 8.36 -7.37 10.50
C VAL A 69 9.10 -6.19 11.14
N GLY A 70 9.21 -6.14 12.48
CA GLY A 70 9.92 -5.07 13.19
C GLY A 70 11.38 -4.92 12.74
N ARG A 71 12.11 -6.03 12.55
CA ARG A 71 13.48 -6.02 12.01
C ARG A 71 13.54 -5.46 10.60
N ILE A 72 12.65 -5.89 9.71
CA ILE A 72 12.64 -5.37 8.33
C ILE A 72 12.30 -3.88 8.31
N LEU A 73 11.39 -3.43 9.17
CA LEU A 73 11.04 -2.00 9.29
C LEU A 73 12.21 -1.16 9.81
N SER A 74 12.94 -1.65 10.80
CA SER A 74 14.18 -1.00 11.28
C SER A 74 15.17 -0.85 10.13
N ASN A 75 15.41 -1.93 9.37
CA ASN A 75 16.31 -1.91 8.22
C ASN A 75 15.85 -0.92 7.14
N ILE A 76 14.54 -0.84 6.85
CA ILE A 76 14.00 0.15 5.91
C ILE A 76 14.24 1.58 6.40
N SER A 77 14.06 1.84 7.71
CA SER A 77 14.30 3.16 8.31
C SER A 77 15.77 3.58 8.20
N GLU A 78 16.69 2.65 8.49
CA GLU A 78 18.13 2.86 8.30
C GLU A 78 18.47 3.13 6.82
N MET A 79 17.95 2.32 5.89
CA MET A 79 18.16 2.53 4.46
C MET A 79 17.62 3.88 3.95
N ARG A 80 16.53 4.40 4.54
CA ARG A 80 16.04 5.74 4.21
C ARG A 80 17.02 6.83 4.64
N LYS A 81 17.59 6.71 5.85
CA LYS A 81 18.62 7.65 6.33
C LYS A 81 19.86 7.60 5.42
N ASP A 82 20.28 6.40 5.03
CA ASP A 82 21.39 6.21 4.10
C ASP A 82 21.12 6.90 2.74
N ILE A 83 19.90 6.76 2.20
CA ILE A 83 19.51 7.43 0.95
C ILE A 83 19.62 8.95 1.07
N GLU A 84 19.18 9.55 2.19
CA GLU A 84 19.27 11.00 2.37
C GLU A 84 20.71 11.48 2.50
N LEU A 85 21.58 10.72 3.17
CA LEU A 85 23.02 10.98 3.21
C LEU A 85 23.64 10.90 1.81
N ILE A 86 23.34 9.84 1.04
CA ILE A 86 23.82 9.68 -0.34
C ILE A 86 23.34 10.83 -1.22
N LYS A 87 22.07 11.24 -1.13
CA LYS A 87 21.52 12.38 -1.89
C LYS A 87 22.21 13.69 -1.53
N HIS A 88 22.46 13.92 -0.24
CA HIS A 88 23.18 15.10 0.22
C HIS A 88 24.59 15.15 -0.37
N ASP A 89 25.32 14.05 -0.32
CA ASP A 89 26.69 13.97 -0.84
C ASP A 89 26.70 14.10 -2.37
N LEU A 90 25.77 13.44 -3.05
CA LEU A 90 25.58 13.55 -4.50
C LEU A 90 25.34 15.01 -4.91
N ARG A 91 24.50 15.77 -4.18
CA ARG A 91 24.31 17.21 -4.45
C ARG A 91 25.62 18.00 -4.34
N LYS A 92 26.44 17.73 -3.33
CA LYS A 92 27.74 18.40 -3.16
C LYS A 92 28.69 18.08 -4.31
N PHE A 93 28.83 16.82 -4.68
CA PHE A 93 29.72 16.43 -5.77
C PHE A 93 29.20 16.90 -7.15
N GLU A 94 27.88 16.96 -7.37
CA GLU A 94 27.31 17.55 -8.58
C GLU A 94 27.55 19.06 -8.67
N GLN A 95 27.54 19.79 -7.55
CA GLN A 95 27.94 21.20 -7.52
C GLN A 95 29.41 21.36 -7.94
N VAL A 96 30.31 20.52 -7.41
CA VAL A 96 31.72 20.52 -7.80
C VAL A 96 31.88 20.21 -9.29
N LEU A 97 31.18 19.22 -9.83
CA LEU A 97 31.18 18.95 -11.28
C LEU A 97 30.68 20.13 -12.11
N ASN A 98 29.68 20.86 -11.62
CA ASN A 98 29.21 22.06 -12.30
C ASN A 98 30.28 23.16 -12.28
N HIS A 99 31.08 23.30 -11.22
CA HIS A 99 32.23 24.21 -11.20
C HIS A 99 33.25 23.86 -12.27
N PHE A 100 33.51 22.57 -12.50
CA PHE A 100 34.37 22.11 -13.60
C PHE A 100 33.78 22.44 -14.98
N LYS A 101 32.48 22.18 -15.20
CA LYS A 101 31.81 22.44 -16.49
C LYS A 101 31.72 23.93 -16.83
N GLU A 102 31.45 24.77 -15.84
CA GLU A 102 31.36 26.22 -15.99
C GLU A 102 32.73 26.91 -15.91
N ASN A 103 33.81 26.14 -15.73
CA ASN A 103 35.18 26.61 -15.60
C ASN A 103 35.33 27.72 -14.52
N LYS A 104 34.63 27.56 -13.40
CA LYS A 104 34.67 28.47 -12.24
C LYS A 104 35.96 28.27 -11.46
N LEU A 105 37.05 28.76 -12.02
CA LEU A 105 38.40 28.56 -11.54
C LEU A 105 38.60 29.05 -10.10
N ASP A 106 37.94 30.14 -9.70
CA ASP A 106 38.03 30.69 -8.35
C ASP A 106 37.44 29.76 -7.28
N ALA A 107 36.32 29.09 -7.58
CA ALA A 107 35.73 28.12 -6.66
C ALA A 107 36.65 26.90 -6.49
N LEU A 108 37.22 26.40 -7.60
CA LEU A 108 38.13 25.25 -7.58
C LEU A 108 39.46 25.57 -6.88
N LYS A 109 39.96 26.80 -7.02
CA LYS A 109 41.11 27.29 -6.24
C LYS A 109 40.80 27.37 -4.75
N SER A 110 39.61 27.81 -4.39
CA SER A 110 39.17 27.81 -2.98
C SER A 110 39.21 26.40 -2.42
N ASP A 111 38.62 25.44 -3.14
CA ASP A 111 38.65 24.03 -2.74
C ASP A 111 40.09 23.49 -2.61
N PHE A 112 40.98 23.84 -3.55
CA PHE A 112 42.39 23.47 -3.46
C PHE A 112 43.08 24.05 -2.22
N VAL A 113 42.84 25.34 -1.92
CA VAL A 113 43.43 26.01 -0.76
C VAL A 113 42.96 25.34 0.53
N ASP A 114 41.66 25.05 0.62
CA ASP A 114 41.03 24.51 1.82
C ASP A 114 41.37 23.04 2.07
N PHE A 115 41.41 22.21 1.02
CA PHE A 115 41.59 20.75 1.16
C PHE A 115 43.03 20.28 0.97
N VAL A 116 43.81 20.90 0.09
CA VAL A 116 45.14 20.39 -0.30
C VAL A 116 46.23 21.26 0.31
N ASP A 117 46.17 22.57 0.06
CA ASP A 117 47.24 23.47 0.45
C ASP A 117 47.37 23.58 1.97
N ARG A 118 46.24 23.61 2.69
CA ARG A 118 46.18 23.67 4.16
C ARG A 118 47.03 22.60 4.86
N GLU A 119 47.04 21.40 4.32
CA GLU A 119 47.77 20.24 4.86
C GLU A 119 49.27 20.29 4.54
N THR A 120 49.69 21.13 3.60
CA THR A 120 51.12 21.30 3.31
C THR A 120 51.84 22.13 4.39
N PRO A 121 53.11 21.81 4.72
CA PRO A 121 53.89 22.61 5.66
C PRO A 121 54.12 24.04 5.17
N ASN A 122 54.19 24.23 3.84
CA ASN A 122 54.29 25.52 3.17
C ASN A 122 52.92 25.99 2.65
N SER A 123 51.85 25.91 3.47
CA SER A 123 50.54 26.39 3.03
C SER A 123 50.56 27.89 2.83
N MET A 124 49.88 28.36 1.78
CA MET A 124 49.72 29.76 1.44
C MET A 124 49.07 30.52 2.60
N LEU A 125 48.10 29.91 3.29
CA LEU A 125 47.48 30.49 4.48
C LEU A 125 48.47 30.69 5.64
N LYS A 126 49.35 29.72 5.92
CA LYS A 126 50.38 29.83 6.97
C LYS A 126 51.46 30.85 6.60
N LEU A 127 51.83 30.91 5.32
CA LEU A 127 52.82 31.88 4.81
C LEU A 127 52.29 33.32 4.82
N ALA A 128 51.00 33.50 4.52
CA ALA A 128 50.33 34.79 4.62
C ALA A 128 50.17 35.24 6.08
N SER A 129 49.70 34.36 6.97
CA SER A 129 49.48 34.68 8.38
C SER A 129 50.77 34.87 9.19
N SER A 130 51.88 34.27 8.77
CA SER A 130 53.21 34.54 9.35
C SER A 130 53.85 35.84 8.89
N GLY A 131 53.19 36.60 8.00
CA GLY A 131 53.69 37.89 7.50
C GLY A 131 54.83 37.80 6.49
N ARG A 132 55.23 36.59 6.06
CA ARG A 132 56.29 36.41 5.05
C ARG A 132 55.82 36.77 3.64
N PHE A 133 54.61 36.34 3.27
CA PHE A 133 54.00 36.63 1.97
C PHE A 133 52.50 36.96 2.14
N PRO A 134 52.16 38.17 2.60
CA PRO A 134 50.80 38.54 2.98
C PRO A 134 49.81 38.56 1.79
N THR A 135 50.29 38.80 0.56
CA THR A 135 49.44 38.88 -0.65
C THR A 135 49.34 37.56 -1.42
N LEU A 136 50.11 36.53 -1.03
CA LEU A 136 50.24 35.27 -1.75
C LEU A 136 48.90 34.60 -2.12
N VAL A 137 47.96 34.55 -1.18
CA VAL A 137 46.64 33.96 -1.41
C VAL A 137 45.86 34.77 -2.44
N ILE A 138 45.83 36.09 -2.29
CA ILE A 138 45.12 37.00 -3.19
C ILE A 138 45.72 36.93 -4.60
N ASP A 139 47.04 36.89 -4.70
CA ASP A 139 47.76 36.82 -5.95
C ASP A 139 47.57 35.46 -6.63
N PHE A 140 47.46 34.37 -5.86
CA PHE A 140 47.09 33.06 -6.38
C PHE A 140 45.71 33.06 -7.06
N PHE A 141 44.71 33.73 -6.48
CA PHE A 141 43.38 33.85 -7.09
C PHE A 141 43.39 34.62 -8.42
N LYS A 142 44.29 35.59 -8.61
CA LYS A 142 44.39 36.39 -9.85
C LYS A 142 44.97 35.63 -11.05
N ILE A 143 45.74 34.55 -10.82
CA ILE A 143 46.44 33.81 -11.89
C ILE A 143 45.45 33.00 -12.72
N GLN A 144 45.31 33.24 -14.03
CA GLN A 144 44.52 32.35 -14.89
C GLN A 144 45.41 31.43 -15.74
N LYS A 145 46.60 31.91 -16.10
CA LYS A 145 47.63 31.16 -16.83
C LYS A 145 48.97 31.32 -16.15
N GLU A 146 49.88 30.37 -16.37
CA GLU A 146 51.22 30.43 -15.79
C GLU A 146 51.98 31.72 -16.16
N GLU A 147 51.75 32.22 -17.38
CA GLU A 147 52.31 33.48 -17.90
C GLU A 147 51.86 34.73 -17.10
N ASP A 148 50.73 34.66 -16.41
CA ASP A 148 50.23 35.78 -15.59
C ASP A 148 51.05 35.97 -14.31
N ILE A 149 51.78 34.94 -13.88
CA ILE A 149 52.65 34.99 -12.70
C ILE A 149 53.80 35.96 -12.93
N ASP A 150 54.35 35.99 -14.14
CA ASP A 150 55.48 36.85 -14.47
C ASP A 150 55.08 38.34 -14.52
N LYS A 151 53.79 38.61 -14.80
CA LYS A 151 53.19 39.97 -14.83
C LYS A 151 52.86 40.55 -13.46
N LEU A 152 52.84 39.73 -12.40
CA LEU A 152 52.57 40.20 -11.04
C LEU A 152 53.76 41.02 -10.49
N ASN A 153 53.45 42.11 -9.79
CA ASN A 153 54.45 42.97 -9.14
C ASN A 153 54.79 42.44 -7.73
N VAL A 154 55.37 41.23 -7.68
CA VAL A 154 55.75 40.52 -6.45
C VAL A 154 57.21 40.07 -6.51
N SER A 155 57.78 39.71 -5.36
CA SER A 155 59.19 39.30 -5.27
C SER A 155 59.49 38.03 -6.09
N ASN A 156 60.74 37.86 -6.56
CA ASN A 156 61.13 36.67 -7.32
C ASN A 156 60.91 35.36 -6.54
N SER A 157 61.09 35.39 -5.23
CA SER A 157 60.83 34.26 -4.34
C SER A 157 59.33 33.92 -4.28
N GLU A 158 58.46 34.93 -4.25
CA GLU A 158 57.00 34.76 -4.29
C GLU A 158 56.53 34.26 -5.65
N LYS A 159 57.10 34.74 -6.77
CA LYS A 159 56.84 34.21 -8.12
C LYS A 159 57.18 32.72 -8.24
N SER A 160 58.34 32.32 -7.73
CA SER A 160 58.76 30.90 -7.73
C SER A 160 57.78 30.03 -6.95
N LEU A 161 57.36 30.48 -5.76
CA LEU A 161 56.40 29.77 -4.94
C LEU A 161 55.02 29.69 -5.59
N LEU A 162 54.54 30.77 -6.22
CA LEU A 162 53.30 30.79 -7.01
C LEU A 162 53.36 29.82 -8.20
N LYS A 163 54.49 29.71 -8.91
CA LYS A 163 54.67 28.73 -10.00
C LYS A 163 54.55 27.30 -9.46
N THR A 164 55.21 26.98 -8.36
CA THR A 164 55.09 25.65 -7.72
C THR A 164 53.65 25.36 -7.31
N LYS A 165 52.95 26.32 -6.68
CA LYS A 165 51.55 26.14 -6.25
C LYS A 165 50.59 26.03 -7.43
N TRP A 166 50.83 26.77 -8.50
CA TRP A 166 50.04 26.68 -9.74
C TRP A 166 50.19 25.31 -10.41
N MET A 167 51.41 24.78 -10.49
CA MET A 167 51.66 23.44 -11.03
C MET A 167 50.94 22.37 -10.21
N LEU A 168 51.05 22.42 -8.88
CA LEU A 168 50.34 21.51 -7.98
C LEU A 168 48.82 21.63 -8.12
N PHE A 169 48.30 22.84 -8.30
CA PHE A 169 46.88 23.07 -8.55
C PHE A 169 46.43 22.42 -9.86
N GLN A 170 47.18 22.57 -10.95
CA GLN A 170 46.85 21.97 -12.25
C GLN A 170 46.87 20.43 -12.20
N GLU A 171 47.89 19.84 -11.56
CA GLU A 171 47.95 18.39 -11.36
C GLU A 171 46.78 17.88 -10.51
N TRP A 172 46.50 18.57 -9.39
CA TRP A 172 45.36 18.27 -8.54
C TRP A 172 44.05 18.39 -9.29
N LEU A 173 43.87 19.42 -10.11
CA LEU A 173 42.65 19.67 -10.88
C LEU A 173 42.31 18.48 -11.80
N GLN A 174 43.31 17.94 -12.49
CA GLN A 174 43.13 16.78 -13.37
C GLN A 174 42.76 15.51 -12.61
N MET A 175 43.43 15.23 -11.49
CA MET A 175 43.13 14.06 -10.66
C MET A 175 41.77 14.19 -9.97
N TYR A 176 41.47 15.38 -9.45
CA TYR A 176 40.26 15.66 -8.70
C TYR A 176 39.02 15.59 -9.59
N SER A 177 39.07 16.13 -10.82
CA SER A 177 37.96 16.03 -11.76
C SER A 177 37.54 14.58 -12.01
N LYS A 178 38.52 13.69 -12.30
CA LYS A 178 38.25 12.26 -12.53
C LYS A 178 37.68 11.58 -11.30
N ALA A 179 38.29 11.83 -10.13
CA ALA A 179 37.84 11.26 -8.87
C ALA A 179 36.39 11.68 -8.52
N VAL A 180 36.03 12.94 -8.77
CA VAL A 180 34.67 13.44 -8.53
C VAL A 180 33.67 12.79 -9.49
N GLU A 181 34.00 12.66 -10.78
CA GLU A 181 33.15 11.97 -11.76
C GLU A 181 32.89 10.50 -11.38
N GLU A 182 33.95 9.77 -11.03
CA GLU A 182 33.86 8.40 -10.56
C GLU A 182 33.01 8.31 -9.28
N ARG A 183 33.21 9.23 -8.33
CA ARG A 183 32.45 9.25 -7.09
C ARG A 183 30.96 9.51 -7.32
N VAL A 184 30.61 10.43 -8.21
CA VAL A 184 29.21 10.69 -8.57
C VAL A 184 28.56 9.47 -9.21
N LYS A 185 29.29 8.76 -10.09
CA LYS A 185 28.81 7.52 -10.69
C LYS A 185 28.54 6.46 -9.62
N MET A 186 29.50 6.24 -8.71
CA MET A 186 29.34 5.28 -7.61
C MET A 186 28.16 5.62 -6.70
N LEU A 187 27.99 6.90 -6.32
CA LEU A 187 26.87 7.34 -5.47
C LEU A 187 25.52 7.15 -6.15
N LYS A 188 25.44 7.36 -7.47
CA LYS A 188 24.21 7.09 -8.25
C LYS A 188 23.89 5.60 -8.26
N GLU A 189 24.87 4.75 -8.50
CA GLU A 189 24.70 3.29 -8.43
C GLU A 189 24.26 2.85 -7.03
N GLU A 190 24.92 3.34 -5.98
CA GLU A 190 24.53 3.04 -4.60
C GLU A 190 23.10 3.49 -4.29
N LEU A 191 22.71 4.70 -4.71
CA LEU A 191 21.35 5.21 -4.54
C LEU A 191 20.32 4.30 -5.19
N THR A 192 20.56 3.86 -6.44
CA THR A 192 19.66 2.94 -7.13
C THR A 192 19.57 1.59 -6.42
N ASN A 193 20.70 1.05 -5.96
CA ASN A 193 20.76 -0.20 -5.21
C ASN A 193 19.96 -0.12 -3.90
N ARG A 194 20.08 0.99 -3.16
CA ARG A 194 19.32 1.21 -1.92
C ARG A 194 17.82 1.35 -2.18
N GLN A 195 17.42 2.04 -3.24
CA GLN A 195 16.02 2.16 -3.64
C GLN A 195 15.42 0.80 -4.01
N MET A 196 16.12 -0.01 -4.81
CA MET A 196 15.70 -1.36 -5.16
C MET A 196 15.61 -2.27 -3.92
N ALA A 197 16.56 -2.16 -2.99
CA ALA A 197 16.53 -2.91 -1.74
C ALA A 197 15.27 -2.57 -0.92
N ILE A 198 14.93 -1.29 -0.76
CA ILE A 198 13.70 -0.88 -0.06
C ILE A 198 12.46 -1.45 -0.74
N GLU A 199 12.38 -1.42 -2.07
CA GLU A 199 11.24 -1.99 -2.79
C GLU A 199 11.11 -3.50 -2.55
N ASN A 200 12.23 -4.23 -2.57
CA ASN A 200 12.27 -5.66 -2.28
C ASN A 200 11.87 -5.97 -0.82
N TYR A 201 12.29 -5.16 0.14
CA TYR A 201 11.83 -5.29 1.53
C TYR A 201 10.34 -4.99 1.65
N LYS A 202 9.82 -3.96 0.97
CA LYS A 202 8.38 -3.65 0.95
C LYS A 202 7.55 -4.83 0.40
N LYS A 203 8.03 -5.49 -0.66
CA LYS A 203 7.41 -6.71 -1.23
C LYS A 203 7.48 -7.90 -0.28
N THR A 204 8.62 -8.08 0.39
CA THR A 204 8.84 -9.17 1.35
C THR A 204 7.96 -9.02 2.60
N VAL A 205 7.74 -7.80 3.11
CA VAL A 205 6.95 -7.54 4.33
C VAL A 205 5.45 -7.76 4.14
N GLU A 206 4.94 -7.51 2.94
CA GLU A 206 3.51 -7.59 2.63
C GLU A 206 2.84 -8.93 3.05
N PRO A 207 3.36 -10.12 2.69
CA PRO A 207 2.77 -11.38 3.13
C PRO A 207 2.79 -11.57 4.66
N TYR A 208 3.83 -11.08 5.35
CA TYR A 208 3.94 -11.19 6.81
C TYR A 208 2.90 -10.30 7.52
N LEU A 209 2.70 -9.07 7.06
CA LEU A 209 1.67 -8.19 7.60
C LEU A 209 0.27 -8.75 7.35
N LYS A 210 0.01 -9.30 6.15
CA LYS A 210 -1.23 -10.02 5.85
C LYS A 210 -1.43 -11.22 6.77
N ALA A 211 -0.36 -11.93 7.13
CA ALA A 211 -0.43 -13.05 8.07
C ALA A 211 -0.77 -12.59 9.50
N ILE A 212 -0.13 -11.53 10.00
CA ILE A 212 -0.43 -10.97 11.34
C ILE A 212 -1.90 -10.54 11.43
N HIS A 213 -2.42 -9.80 10.44
CA HIS A 213 -3.81 -9.33 10.45
C HIS A 213 -4.84 -10.45 10.35
N LYS A 214 -4.49 -11.58 9.70
CA LYS A 214 -5.33 -12.78 9.66
C LYS A 214 -5.40 -13.48 11.01
N ILE A 215 -4.32 -13.43 11.80
CA ILE A 215 -4.27 -14.01 13.13
C ILE A 215 -4.91 -13.03 14.12
N LYS A 216 -6.24 -12.95 14.07
CA LYS A 216 -7.04 -12.31 15.12
C LYS A 216 -7.19 -13.30 16.26
N VAL A 217 -6.22 -13.27 17.19
CA VAL A 217 -6.39 -13.91 18.49
C VAL A 217 -7.41 -13.06 19.25
N THR A 218 -8.68 -13.46 19.17
CA THR A 218 -9.76 -12.79 19.87
C THR A 218 -9.55 -12.96 21.36
N ALA A 219 -9.28 -11.87 22.07
CA ALA A 219 -9.36 -11.87 23.53
C ALA A 219 -10.82 -12.16 23.94
N PRO A 220 -11.06 -12.86 25.07
CA PRO A 220 -12.39 -13.31 25.48
C PRO A 220 -13.47 -12.22 25.68
N SER A 221 -13.15 -10.94 25.47
CA SER A 221 -14.02 -9.78 25.74
C SER A 221 -14.57 -9.06 24.50
N SER A 222 -14.28 -9.47 23.26
CA SER A 222 -14.91 -8.84 22.10
C SER A 222 -16.30 -9.42 21.83
N GLU A 223 -17.26 -8.61 21.38
CA GLU A 223 -18.63 -9.04 20.98
C GLU A 223 -18.66 -10.18 19.94
N ASP A 224 -17.56 -10.42 19.22
CA ASP A 224 -17.37 -11.53 18.26
C ASP A 224 -16.90 -12.85 18.92
N TYR A 225 -16.64 -12.89 20.23
CA TYR A 225 -16.14 -14.06 20.96
C TYR A 225 -17.30 -14.99 21.36
N VAL A 226 -17.47 -16.09 20.63
CA VAL A 226 -18.49 -17.12 20.93
C VAL A 226 -17.93 -18.21 21.87
N GLY A 227 -16.67 -18.08 22.28
CA GLY A 227 -15.88 -19.17 22.88
C GLY A 227 -16.19 -19.53 24.33
N LEU A 228 -16.76 -18.61 25.13
CA LEU A 228 -17.13 -18.90 26.53
C LEU A 228 -18.54 -19.52 26.65
N ASP A 229 -19.41 -19.31 25.66
CA ASP A 229 -20.81 -19.79 25.67
C ASP A 229 -21.01 -21.16 24.99
N ASP A 230 -19.97 -21.73 24.36
CA ASP A 230 -20.04 -23.06 23.75
C ASP A 230 -19.53 -24.13 24.73
N PRO A 231 -20.39 -24.96 25.36
CA PRO A 231 -20.00 -25.95 26.36
C PRO A 231 -19.08 -27.05 25.83
N THR A 232 -18.83 -27.07 24.52
CA THR A 232 -17.89 -28.00 23.88
C THR A 232 -16.47 -27.43 23.73
N MET A 233 -16.22 -26.18 24.13
CA MET A 233 -14.89 -25.61 24.32
C MET A 233 -14.36 -25.96 25.71
N VAL A 234 -14.04 -27.24 25.90
CA VAL A 234 -13.56 -27.74 27.19
C VAL A 234 -12.11 -27.29 27.42
N GLU A 235 -11.85 -26.66 28.56
CA GLU A 235 -10.58 -26.01 28.93
C GLU A 235 -9.34 -26.91 28.84
N SER A 236 -9.51 -28.23 28.94
CA SER A 236 -8.43 -29.22 28.93
C SER A 236 -8.07 -29.78 27.54
N TYR A 237 -8.75 -29.36 26.46
CA TYR A 237 -8.50 -29.86 25.10
C TYR A 237 -8.03 -28.77 24.14
N ASP A 238 -7.15 -29.16 23.21
CA ASP A 238 -6.73 -28.29 22.10
C ASP A 238 -7.89 -28.12 21.12
N THR A 239 -8.65 -27.04 21.33
CA THR A 239 -9.79 -26.65 20.53
C THR A 239 -9.46 -25.43 19.68
N VAL A 240 -9.74 -25.55 18.38
CA VAL A 240 -9.51 -24.49 17.39
C VAL A 240 -10.77 -24.33 16.56
N VAL A 241 -11.28 -23.10 16.46
CA VAL A 241 -12.37 -22.74 15.56
C VAL A 241 -11.81 -21.80 14.50
N ALA A 242 -11.76 -22.26 13.25
CA ALA A 242 -11.39 -21.44 12.11
C ALA A 242 -12.63 -21.16 11.27
N GLY A 243 -12.79 -19.93 10.77
CA GLY A 243 -13.94 -19.56 9.97
C GLY A 243 -13.60 -18.70 8.77
N VAL A 244 -14.35 -18.90 7.69
CA VAL A 244 -14.27 -18.13 6.46
C VAL A 244 -15.66 -17.68 6.04
N GLU A 245 -15.81 -16.40 5.69
CA GLU A 245 -16.99 -15.86 5.05
C GLU A 245 -16.67 -15.54 3.59
N LEU A 246 -17.45 -16.14 2.68
CA LEU A 246 -17.36 -15.96 1.24
C LEU A 246 -18.58 -15.20 0.74
N TRP A 247 -18.32 -14.19 -0.08
CA TRP A 247 -19.35 -13.49 -0.84
C TRP A 247 -19.23 -13.90 -2.29
N CYS A 248 -20.31 -14.48 -2.82
CA CYS A 248 -20.35 -14.95 -4.21
C CYS A 248 -21.46 -14.21 -4.95
N TRP A 249 -21.20 -13.73 -6.16
CA TRP A 249 -22.24 -13.11 -6.97
C TRP A 249 -22.17 -13.48 -8.44
N LYS A 250 -23.32 -13.43 -9.12
CA LYS A 250 -23.48 -13.75 -10.54
C LYS A 250 -24.62 -12.94 -11.14
N PRO A 251 -24.48 -12.37 -12.35
CA PRO A 251 -25.58 -11.67 -13.00
C PRO A 251 -26.71 -12.65 -13.36
N VAL A 252 -27.97 -12.25 -13.11
CA VAL A 252 -29.16 -13.04 -13.45
C VAL A 252 -30.01 -12.24 -14.42
N SER A 253 -30.22 -12.77 -15.63
CA SER A 253 -31.24 -12.28 -16.56
C SER A 253 -32.42 -13.24 -16.59
N VAL A 254 -33.64 -12.70 -16.71
CA VAL A 254 -34.81 -13.48 -17.12
C VAL A 254 -34.88 -13.43 -18.64
N GLU A 255 -35.08 -14.57 -19.31
CA GLU A 255 -35.17 -14.69 -20.78
C GLU A 255 -36.34 -13.93 -21.42
N THR A 256 -37.14 -13.21 -20.64
CA THR A 256 -38.04 -12.20 -21.19
C THR A 256 -37.25 -10.91 -21.41
N ALA A 257 -36.48 -10.89 -22.50
CA ALA A 257 -35.92 -9.67 -23.05
C ALA A 257 -37.05 -8.74 -23.50
N TYR A 258 -37.62 -7.97 -22.57
CA TYR A 258 -38.31 -6.74 -22.95
C TYR A 258 -37.24 -5.66 -23.09
N THR A 259 -36.94 -5.33 -24.34
CA THR A 259 -36.20 -4.13 -24.75
C THR A 259 -37.10 -2.92 -24.51
N TYR A 260 -37.32 -2.56 -23.25
CA TYR A 260 -37.84 -1.25 -22.91
C TYR A 260 -36.78 -0.53 -22.07
N ILE A 261 -36.11 0.41 -22.73
CA ILE A 261 -35.16 1.39 -22.21
C ILE A 261 -33.72 0.86 -22.10
N LYS A 262 -32.79 1.62 -22.71
CA LYS A 262 -31.35 1.37 -22.93
C LYS A 262 -30.48 1.31 -21.66
N GLU A 263 -31.04 0.93 -20.51
CA GLU A 263 -30.28 0.66 -19.29
C GLU A 263 -30.43 -0.82 -18.91
N LYS A 264 -29.37 -1.60 -19.11
CA LYS A 264 -29.29 -2.98 -18.62
C LYS A 264 -29.30 -2.95 -17.09
N TYR A 265 -30.47 -3.07 -16.47
CA TYR A 265 -30.54 -3.36 -15.03
C TYR A 265 -30.01 -4.78 -14.80
N SER A 266 -28.74 -4.87 -14.39
CA SER A 266 -28.12 -6.13 -13.98
C SER A 266 -28.53 -6.43 -12.54
N PHE A 267 -29.47 -7.36 -12.39
CA PHE A 267 -29.70 -8.03 -11.13
C PHE A 267 -28.65 -9.11 -10.92
N TYR A 268 -28.28 -9.36 -9.67
CA TYR A 268 -27.30 -10.35 -9.29
C TYR A 268 -27.91 -11.32 -8.28
N SER A 269 -27.66 -12.61 -8.50
CA SER A 269 -27.74 -13.62 -7.45
C SER A 269 -26.55 -13.39 -6.53
N PHE A 270 -26.80 -13.18 -5.24
CA PHE A 270 -25.78 -13.03 -4.22
C PHE A 270 -25.91 -14.15 -3.20
N LEU A 271 -24.82 -14.86 -2.96
CA LEU A 271 -24.71 -15.91 -1.95
C LEU A 271 -23.74 -15.47 -0.84
N ASP A 272 -24.23 -15.48 0.39
CA ASP A 272 -23.41 -15.38 1.60
C ASP A 272 -23.17 -16.80 2.13
N ILE A 273 -21.90 -17.22 2.16
CA ILE A 273 -21.51 -18.56 2.62
C ILE A 273 -20.53 -18.41 3.78
N LYS A 274 -20.95 -18.85 4.97
CA LYS A 274 -20.14 -18.87 6.20
C LYS A 274 -19.75 -20.29 6.52
N ILE A 275 -18.45 -20.55 6.53
CA ILE A 275 -17.85 -21.85 6.73
C ILE A 275 -17.11 -21.80 8.06
N LYS A 276 -17.55 -22.56 9.05
CA LYS A 276 -16.90 -22.70 10.36
C LYS A 276 -16.35 -24.12 10.49
N LYS A 277 -15.05 -24.24 10.74
CA LYS A 277 -14.35 -25.48 11.06
C LYS A 277 -14.03 -25.47 12.55
N LYS A 278 -14.48 -26.49 13.27
CA LYS A 278 -14.10 -26.75 14.66
C LYS A 278 -13.24 -28.01 14.71
N THR A 279 -12.05 -27.91 15.27
CA THR A 279 -11.15 -29.04 15.51
C THR A 279 -11.04 -29.27 17.00
N ILE A 280 -11.29 -30.51 17.44
CA ILE A 280 -11.08 -30.95 18.81
C ILE A 280 -10.04 -32.07 18.77
N VAL A 281 -8.92 -31.89 19.45
CA VAL A 281 -7.88 -32.91 19.59
C VAL A 281 -8.04 -33.61 20.92
N LEU A 282 -8.30 -34.92 20.89
CA LEU A 282 -8.21 -35.81 22.05
C LEU A 282 -6.89 -36.60 21.98
N LYS A 283 -6.37 -37.07 23.14
CA LYS A 283 -5.05 -37.70 23.29
C LYS A 283 -4.63 -38.69 22.18
N ASN A 284 -5.58 -39.44 21.59
CA ASN A 284 -5.32 -40.40 20.50
C ASN A 284 -6.20 -40.21 19.24
N SER A 285 -7.00 -39.14 19.13
CA SER A 285 -7.83 -38.89 17.95
C SER A 285 -8.19 -37.42 17.80
N ALA A 286 -8.10 -36.88 16.59
CA ALA A 286 -8.60 -35.55 16.28
C ALA A 286 -9.91 -35.67 15.49
N LYS A 287 -10.96 -35.03 15.98
CA LYS A 287 -12.25 -34.94 15.30
C LYS A 287 -12.42 -33.52 14.78
N GLU A 288 -12.84 -33.43 13.52
CA GLU A 288 -13.16 -32.14 12.91
C GLU A 288 -14.66 -32.08 12.62
N GLN A 289 -15.26 -30.96 12.97
CA GLN A 289 -16.63 -30.62 12.64
C GLN A 289 -16.62 -29.42 11.70
N LEU A 290 -17.39 -29.50 10.63
CA LEU A 290 -17.59 -28.44 9.67
C LEU A 290 -19.05 -28.00 9.71
N GLU A 291 -19.28 -26.70 9.83
CA GLU A 291 -20.57 -26.06 9.69
C GLU A 291 -20.53 -25.09 8.50
N ILE A 292 -21.42 -25.30 7.53
CA ILE A 292 -21.57 -24.40 6.37
C ILE A 292 -22.97 -23.80 6.43
N LYS A 293 -23.05 -22.48 6.61
CA LYS A 293 -24.30 -21.72 6.51
C LYS A 293 -24.30 -20.98 5.17
N MET A 294 -25.40 -21.09 4.44
CA MET A 294 -25.58 -20.41 3.15
C MET A 294 -26.91 -19.67 3.13
N ALA A 295 -26.89 -18.46 2.58
CA ALA A 295 -28.09 -17.65 2.36
C ALA A 295 -28.03 -16.99 0.98
N ALA A 296 -29.14 -17.02 0.24
CA ALA A 296 -29.24 -16.36 -1.07
C ALA A 296 -30.04 -15.06 -0.99
N TYR A 297 -29.60 -14.07 -1.75
CA TYR A 297 -30.16 -12.73 -1.82
C TYR A 297 -30.24 -12.28 -3.28
N LEU A 298 -31.27 -11.51 -3.60
CA LEU A 298 -31.34 -10.76 -4.85
C LEU A 298 -30.72 -9.38 -4.61
N LYS A 299 -29.71 -9.01 -5.39
CA LYS A 299 -29.05 -7.70 -5.31
C LYS A 299 -29.07 -6.96 -6.63
N THR A 300 -29.07 -5.63 -6.57
CA THR A 300 -28.92 -4.77 -7.75
C THR A 300 -27.43 -4.51 -8.05
N GLY A 301 -27.13 -4.03 -9.26
CA GLY A 301 -25.77 -3.61 -9.61
C GLY A 301 -25.17 -2.60 -8.65
N LYS A 302 -25.97 -1.63 -8.16
CA LYS A 302 -25.53 -0.64 -7.16
C LYS A 302 -25.14 -1.31 -5.83
N ASP A 303 -25.91 -2.28 -5.36
CA ASP A 303 -25.60 -3.01 -4.12
C ASP A 303 -24.29 -3.81 -4.24
N ILE A 304 -24.03 -4.39 -5.42
CA ILE A 304 -22.77 -5.11 -5.69
C ILE A 304 -21.60 -4.14 -5.77
N GLU A 305 -21.77 -2.96 -6.36
CA GLU A 305 -20.75 -1.92 -6.37
C GLU A 305 -20.43 -1.40 -4.97
N GLU A 306 -21.44 -1.20 -4.12
CA GLU A 306 -21.25 -0.86 -2.71
C GLU A 306 -20.51 -1.96 -1.94
N LEU A 307 -20.85 -3.24 -2.17
CA LEU A 307 -20.11 -4.36 -1.57
C LEU A 307 -18.66 -4.38 -2.04
N LYS A 308 -18.41 -4.16 -3.34
CA LYS A 308 -17.06 -4.03 -3.90
C LYS A 308 -16.32 -2.83 -3.29
N LYS A 309 -17.03 -1.73 -3.03
CA LYS A 309 -16.48 -0.56 -2.35
C LYS A 309 -16.11 -0.87 -0.90
N LYS A 310 -16.99 -1.51 -0.12
CA LYS A 310 -16.69 -1.96 1.25
C LYS A 310 -15.50 -2.92 1.30
N LEU A 311 -15.37 -3.80 0.31
CA LEU A 311 -14.25 -4.72 0.20
C LEU A 311 -12.94 -3.96 -0.09
N ARG A 312 -12.98 -3.00 -1.02
CA ARG A 312 -11.87 -2.08 -1.29
C ARG A 312 -11.53 -1.21 -0.09
N GLU A 313 -12.50 -0.67 0.63
CA GLU A 313 -12.29 0.14 1.83
C GLU A 313 -11.62 -0.66 2.94
N LYS A 314 -11.99 -1.93 3.13
CA LYS A 314 -11.31 -2.82 4.08
C LYS A 314 -9.89 -3.17 3.64
N GLU A 315 -9.69 -3.44 2.35
CA GLU A 315 -8.36 -3.62 1.80
C GLU A 315 -7.53 -2.35 1.97
N GLU A 316 -8.09 -1.16 1.73
CA GLU A 316 -7.45 0.14 1.92
C GLU A 316 -7.15 0.44 3.39
N LEU A 317 -8.04 0.08 4.32
CA LEU A 317 -7.80 0.19 5.77
C LEU A 317 -6.65 -0.72 6.19
N LEU A 318 -6.64 -1.97 5.72
CA LEU A 318 -5.50 -2.87 5.89
C LEU A 318 -4.24 -2.27 5.29
N TRP A 319 -4.32 -1.63 4.12
CA TRP A 319 -3.19 -0.95 3.51
C TRP A 319 -2.74 0.31 4.27
N LYS A 320 -3.65 1.05 4.91
CA LYS A 320 -3.34 2.20 5.76
C LYS A 320 -2.68 1.75 7.06
N GLU A 321 -3.23 0.74 7.72
CA GLU A 321 -2.60 0.11 8.88
C GLU A 321 -1.22 -0.43 8.50
N ILE A 322 -1.10 -1.12 7.35
CA ILE A 322 0.19 -1.56 6.80
C ILE A 322 1.14 -0.38 6.53
N LYS A 323 0.65 0.79 6.08
CA LYS A 323 1.47 1.99 5.83
C LYS A 323 1.92 2.67 7.13
N GLU A 324 1.03 2.75 8.11
CA GLU A 324 1.34 3.21 9.47
C GLU A 324 2.39 2.30 10.11
N PHE A 325 2.23 0.97 9.97
CA PHE A 325 3.23 -0.02 10.38
C PHE A 325 4.52 0.07 9.54
N LYS A 326 4.46 0.45 8.27
CA LYS A 326 5.65 0.69 7.41
C LYS A 326 6.49 1.90 7.81
N GLY A 327 6.10 2.62 8.88
CA GLY A 327 6.79 3.83 9.29
C GLY A 327 6.67 4.95 8.25
N GLU A 328 5.66 4.90 7.38
CA GLU A 328 5.24 6.07 6.59
C GLU A 328 4.47 7.03 7.52
N PHE A 329 5.10 7.44 8.62
CA PHE A 329 4.69 8.63 9.35
C PHE A 329 5.01 9.85 8.47
N GLU A 330 4.11 10.82 8.50
CA GLU A 330 4.15 12.09 7.79
C GLU A 330 5.43 12.91 8.03
N GLU A 331 6.54 12.56 7.39
CA GLU A 331 7.65 13.49 7.15
C GLU A 331 7.61 14.08 5.74
N GLU A 332 6.98 13.40 4.77
CA GLU A 332 6.76 13.97 3.43
C GLU A 332 5.78 15.17 3.43
N LYS A 333 4.99 15.38 4.50
CA LYS A 333 4.18 16.61 4.64
C LYS A 333 4.86 17.74 5.43
N LYS A 334 6.01 17.53 6.07
CA LYS A 334 6.65 18.60 6.85
C LYS A 334 7.68 19.43 6.07
N GLU A 335 8.17 18.94 4.93
CA GLU A 335 9.07 19.73 4.07
C GLU A 335 8.35 20.43 2.91
N GLU A 336 7.28 19.87 2.32
CA GLU A 336 6.49 20.60 1.30
C GLU A 336 5.64 21.74 1.90
N VAL A 337 5.23 21.65 3.17
CA VAL A 337 4.41 22.69 3.82
C VAL A 337 5.24 23.93 4.23
N LYS A 338 6.57 23.84 4.28
CA LYS A 338 7.43 25.03 4.48
C LYS A 338 7.63 25.84 3.19
N GLY A 339 7.62 25.20 2.01
CA GLY A 339 7.65 25.89 0.71
C GLY A 339 6.33 26.55 0.32
N LEU A 340 5.20 25.91 0.62
CA LEU A 340 3.87 26.41 0.24
C LEU A 340 3.40 27.63 1.06
N ARG A 341 3.85 27.79 2.32
CA ARG A 341 3.54 28.98 3.15
C ARG A 341 4.25 30.26 2.68
N VAL A 342 5.32 30.17 1.89
CA VAL A 342 5.98 31.32 1.28
C VAL A 342 5.22 31.79 0.04
N ILE A 343 4.72 30.84 -0.77
CA ILE A 343 3.96 31.14 -1.99
C ILE A 343 2.58 31.73 -1.66
N GLU A 344 1.91 31.27 -0.59
CA GLU A 344 0.65 31.88 -0.14
C GLU A 344 0.82 33.29 0.44
N LYS A 345 1.92 33.57 1.16
CA LYS A 345 2.22 34.93 1.66
C LYS A 345 2.58 35.90 0.52
N VAL A 346 3.25 35.42 -0.53
CA VAL A 346 3.55 36.21 -1.74
C VAL A 346 2.29 36.45 -2.56
N LYS A 347 1.42 35.44 -2.77
CA LYS A 347 0.12 35.60 -3.45
C LYS A 347 -0.81 36.57 -2.72
N LYS A 348 -0.85 36.54 -1.39
CA LYS A 348 -1.66 37.45 -0.57
C LYS A 348 -1.13 38.90 -0.58
N LYS A 349 0.18 39.10 -0.74
CA LYS A 349 0.78 40.43 -0.96
C LYS A 349 0.52 40.95 -2.37
N ILE A 350 0.55 40.11 -3.40
CA ILE A 350 0.23 40.50 -4.78
C ILE A 350 -1.26 40.89 -4.91
N LYS A 351 -2.16 40.16 -4.24
CA LYS A 351 -3.61 40.45 -4.23
C LYS A 351 -3.97 41.75 -3.50
N ASN A 352 -3.14 42.22 -2.58
CA ASN A 352 -3.34 43.49 -1.87
C ASN A 352 -2.72 44.71 -2.59
N VAL A 353 -1.84 44.50 -3.58
CA VAL A 353 -1.23 45.58 -4.37
C VAL A 353 -2.00 45.84 -5.67
N VAL A 354 -2.71 44.85 -6.19
CA VAL A 354 -3.56 44.99 -7.39
C VAL A 354 -5.02 45.05 -6.95
N GLY A 355 -5.47 46.23 -6.54
CA GLY A 355 -6.87 46.50 -6.24
C GLY A 355 -7.72 46.49 -7.51
N VAL A 356 -8.45 45.40 -7.75
CA VAL A 356 -9.54 45.33 -8.73
C VAL A 356 -10.70 44.60 -8.09
N GLY A 357 -11.81 45.32 -7.89
CA GLY A 357 -13.04 44.80 -7.29
C GLY A 357 -13.81 43.87 -8.24
N GLU A 358 -14.33 42.78 -7.70
CA GLU A 358 -15.24 41.87 -8.41
C GLU A 358 -16.66 42.45 -8.37
N LYS A 359 -17.22 42.73 -9.56
CA LYS A 359 -18.65 42.90 -9.81
C LYS A 359 -19.30 41.53 -9.95
N GLU A 360 -20.50 41.39 -9.41
CA GLU A 360 -21.38 40.23 -9.58
C GLU A 360 -21.71 39.98 -11.06
N GLU A 361 -21.38 38.79 -11.58
CA GLU A 361 -21.84 38.32 -12.88
C GLU A 361 -23.08 37.44 -12.74
N LYS A 362 -24.18 37.89 -13.36
CA LYS A 362 -25.43 37.16 -13.55
C LYS A 362 -25.22 35.99 -14.51
N LYS A 363 -25.69 34.80 -14.13
CA LYS A 363 -25.78 33.62 -15.02
C LYS A 363 -26.64 33.95 -16.27
N PRO A 364 -26.22 33.57 -17.49
CA PRO A 364 -27.00 33.83 -18.69
C PRO A 364 -28.22 32.88 -18.78
N ALA A 365 -29.36 33.45 -19.16
CA ALA A 365 -30.67 32.83 -19.32
C ALA A 365 -30.78 31.74 -20.41
N THR A 366 -29.66 31.26 -20.95
CA THR A 366 -29.61 30.23 -21.99
C THR A 366 -29.61 28.81 -21.42
N PHE A 367 -29.11 28.60 -20.19
CA PHE A 367 -29.04 27.26 -19.59
C PHE A 367 -30.40 26.75 -19.09
N GLU A 368 -31.23 27.62 -18.49
CA GLU A 368 -32.58 27.25 -18.05
C GLU A 368 -33.52 26.97 -19.23
N ALA A 369 -33.36 27.69 -20.35
CA ALA A 369 -34.11 27.42 -21.57
C ALA A 369 -33.70 26.08 -22.20
N LEU A 370 -32.41 25.73 -22.16
CA LEU A 370 -31.89 24.44 -22.60
C LEU A 370 -32.36 23.31 -21.67
N GLU A 371 -32.38 23.52 -20.36
CA GLU A 371 -32.84 22.55 -19.38
C GLU A 371 -34.35 22.30 -19.48
N LYS A 372 -35.15 23.34 -19.78
CA LYS A 372 -36.60 23.19 -20.07
C LYS A 372 -36.85 22.46 -21.39
N ALA A 373 -36.07 22.75 -22.44
CA ALA A 373 -36.19 22.05 -23.72
C ALA A 373 -35.80 20.56 -23.59
N VAL A 374 -34.71 20.26 -22.88
CA VAL A 374 -34.26 18.88 -22.60
C VAL A 374 -35.24 18.13 -21.69
N ARG A 375 -35.83 18.79 -20.68
CA ARG A 375 -36.89 18.20 -19.83
C ARG A 375 -38.20 17.95 -20.58
N SER A 376 -38.53 18.76 -21.57
CA SER A 376 -39.73 18.55 -22.42
C SER A 376 -39.57 17.39 -23.41
N ILE A 377 -38.33 17.05 -23.79
CA ILE A 377 -38.02 15.96 -24.73
C ILE A 377 -37.79 14.63 -23.99
N ILE A 378 -37.23 14.65 -22.78
CA ILE A 378 -36.78 13.44 -22.06
C ILE A 378 -37.77 12.98 -20.98
N GLY A 379 -38.77 13.79 -20.62
CA GLY A 379 -39.64 13.49 -19.48
C GLY A 379 -38.88 13.66 -18.15
N ALA A 380 -39.61 13.96 -17.08
CA ALA A 380 -39.01 14.20 -15.77
C ALA A 380 -38.18 12.98 -15.28
N PRO A 381 -37.01 13.18 -14.65
CA PRO A 381 -36.33 12.10 -13.96
C PRO A 381 -37.25 11.61 -12.84
N ILE A 382 -37.66 10.34 -12.93
CA ILE A 382 -38.42 9.68 -11.88
C ILE A 382 -37.44 9.42 -10.74
N GLU A 383 -37.39 10.33 -9.77
CA GLU A 383 -36.98 9.98 -8.41
C GLU A 383 -38.04 9.02 -7.86
N GLY A 384 -37.69 7.74 -7.78
CA GLY A 384 -38.58 6.71 -7.28
C GLY A 384 -37.82 5.42 -6.97
N GLU A 385 -38.20 4.76 -5.88
CA GLU A 385 -37.79 3.40 -5.54
C GLU A 385 -37.89 2.50 -6.78
N PHE A 386 -36.84 1.72 -7.06
CA PHE A 386 -36.75 0.83 -8.22
C PHE A 386 -38.03 -0.01 -8.39
N PHE A 387 -38.89 0.38 -9.33
CA PHE A 387 -40.13 -0.32 -9.61
C PHE A 387 -39.85 -1.53 -10.50
N LEU A 388 -39.62 -2.70 -9.89
CA LEU A 388 -39.75 -3.98 -10.59
C LEU A 388 -41.20 -4.09 -11.09
N PRO A 389 -41.44 -4.39 -12.38
CA PRO A 389 -42.79 -4.69 -12.86
C PRO A 389 -43.44 -5.76 -11.96
N LYS A 390 -44.68 -5.53 -11.51
CA LYS A 390 -45.40 -6.48 -10.64
C LYS A 390 -45.30 -7.90 -11.22
N GLY A 391 -44.68 -8.81 -10.48
CA GLY A 391 -44.46 -10.21 -10.87
C GLY A 391 -43.05 -10.57 -11.37
N MET A 392 -42.20 -9.62 -11.78
CA MET A 392 -40.81 -9.94 -12.20
C MET A 392 -39.89 -10.26 -11.02
N LYS A 393 -40.08 -9.58 -9.88
CA LYS A 393 -39.35 -9.87 -8.63
C LYS A 393 -39.50 -11.35 -8.24
N GLY A 394 -40.74 -11.85 -8.23
CA GLY A 394 -41.03 -13.25 -7.93
C GLY A 394 -40.44 -14.24 -8.96
N LYS A 395 -40.36 -13.87 -10.24
CA LYS A 395 -39.70 -14.71 -11.27
C LYS A 395 -38.19 -14.80 -11.08
N LEU A 396 -37.54 -13.67 -10.77
CA LEU A 396 -36.11 -13.62 -10.45
C LEU A 396 -35.80 -14.38 -9.16
N GLU A 397 -36.57 -14.14 -8.10
CA GLU A 397 -36.44 -14.86 -6.82
C GLU A 397 -36.66 -16.36 -7.00
N LYS A 398 -37.63 -16.78 -7.82
CA LYS A 398 -37.87 -18.20 -8.14
C LYS A 398 -36.70 -18.81 -8.94
N LYS A 399 -36.10 -18.08 -9.87
CA LYS A 399 -34.92 -18.55 -10.62
C LYS A 399 -33.71 -18.72 -9.69
N ILE A 400 -33.46 -17.74 -8.82
CA ILE A 400 -32.40 -17.83 -7.79
C ILE A 400 -32.69 -18.95 -6.81
N TYR A 401 -33.94 -19.13 -6.39
CA TYR A 401 -34.37 -20.20 -5.50
C TYR A 401 -34.13 -21.59 -6.12
N ASN A 402 -34.50 -21.79 -7.39
CA ASN A 402 -34.28 -23.05 -8.08
C ASN A 402 -32.78 -23.35 -8.28
N GLU A 403 -31.99 -22.34 -8.67
CA GLU A 403 -30.53 -22.49 -8.79
C GLU A 403 -29.88 -22.76 -7.43
N PHE A 404 -30.37 -22.12 -6.36
CA PHE A 404 -29.95 -22.37 -4.98
C PHE A 404 -30.30 -23.79 -4.50
N ILE A 405 -31.47 -24.31 -4.84
CA ILE A 405 -31.84 -25.71 -4.53
C ILE A 405 -30.92 -26.67 -5.29
N SER A 406 -30.71 -26.47 -6.59
CA SER A 406 -29.79 -27.30 -7.38
C SER A 406 -28.37 -27.27 -6.79
N LEU A 407 -27.90 -26.08 -6.39
CA LEU A 407 -26.62 -25.91 -5.72
C LEU A 407 -26.59 -26.68 -4.39
N TYR A 408 -27.64 -26.56 -3.59
CA TYR A 408 -27.77 -27.26 -2.31
C TYR A 408 -27.76 -28.78 -2.48
N ASP A 409 -28.48 -29.30 -3.48
CA ASP A 409 -28.53 -30.73 -3.77
C ASP A 409 -27.20 -31.25 -4.29
N ASP A 410 -26.51 -30.51 -5.17
CA ASP A 410 -25.16 -30.88 -5.60
C ASP A 410 -24.17 -30.89 -4.42
N ILE A 411 -24.26 -29.91 -3.53
CA ILE A 411 -23.46 -29.86 -2.31
C ILE A 411 -23.80 -31.05 -1.40
N LYS A 412 -25.07 -31.41 -1.29
CA LYS A 412 -25.54 -32.58 -0.53
C LYS A 412 -25.04 -33.88 -1.14
N ASP A 413 -24.97 -34.00 -2.45
CA ASP A 413 -24.42 -35.18 -3.15
C ASP A 413 -22.90 -35.25 -3.01
N LEU A 414 -22.23 -34.10 -3.05
CA LEU A 414 -20.80 -33.96 -2.75
C LEU A 414 -20.49 -34.47 -1.33
N PHE A 415 -21.44 -34.34 -0.41
CA PHE A 415 -21.40 -34.95 0.91
C PHE A 415 -21.84 -36.43 0.90
N GLY A 416 -22.89 -36.79 0.17
CA GLY A 416 -23.51 -38.13 0.11
C GLY A 416 -22.63 -39.24 -0.50
N GLY A 417 -21.54 -38.89 -1.20
CA GLY A 417 -20.49 -39.82 -1.62
C GLY A 417 -19.54 -40.28 -0.48
N LEU A 418 -19.66 -39.71 0.71
CA LEU A 418 -19.00 -40.18 1.94
C LEU A 418 -20.06 -40.84 2.82
N LYS A 419 -19.88 -42.11 3.17
CA LYS A 419 -20.85 -42.90 3.96
C LYS A 419 -21.27 -42.18 5.25
N PHE A 420 -22.39 -41.48 5.23
CA PHE A 420 -23.06 -41.01 6.45
C PHE A 420 -23.86 -42.18 7.03
N LYS A 421 -23.52 -42.60 8.26
CA LYS A 421 -24.47 -43.36 9.08
C LYS A 421 -25.67 -42.46 9.33
N ARG A 422 -26.79 -42.73 8.65
CA ARG A 422 -28.09 -42.14 8.98
C ARG A 422 -28.45 -42.58 10.39
N HIS A 423 -28.34 -41.67 11.37
CA HIS A 423 -29.11 -41.81 12.60
C HIS A 423 -30.51 -41.32 12.26
N TRP A 424 -31.41 -42.27 12.04
CA TRP A 424 -32.84 -42.03 12.16
C TRP A 424 -33.09 -41.73 13.64
N TYR A 425 -33.70 -40.58 13.92
CA TYR A 425 -34.42 -40.40 15.18
C TYR A 425 -35.78 -41.10 14.98
N GLU A 426 -36.02 -42.14 15.77
CA GLU A 426 -37.37 -42.64 16.07
C GLU A 426 -38.10 -41.64 16.98
#